data_AF-A0A3N1M925-F1
#
_entry.id   AF-A0A3N1M925-F1
#
_cell.length_a   1.000
_cell.length_b   1.000
_cell.length_c   1.000
_cell.angle_alpha   90.00
_cell.angle_beta   90.00
_cell.angle_gamma   90.00
#
_symmetry.space_group_name_H-M   'P 1'
#
loop_
_entity.id
_entity.type
_entity.pdbx_description
1 polymer ?
#
loop_
_entity_poly.entity_id
_entity_poly.type
_entity_poly.pdbx_seq_one_letter_code
_entity_poly.pdbx_strand_id
1 'polypeptide(L)'
;MHCSADDLPAAVRDLGMRLGVPPGGSEEAIVTLTQAGHMKRQLGSPSWMAFTARQTIAPTTCAFEWRARFGPLGSISVCDALADGQARLDVMALGFIPLARTAPTAALLRGERMRYLAELAWAPDAILANADLRWRGDGPDRLVVRTGDGPAAAEITMTLDGDGRIASTFAADRPRAAVEPTLPTPWRGRFSDYRLHLGRWLPFAGEVAWVIDGREEVYWRGALTSWSMAA
;
A
#
# COMPACT_ATOMS: atom_id res chain seq x y z
N MET A 1 -25.83 1.52 -5.18
CA MET A 1 -26.03 2.44 -4.04
C MET A 1 -24.68 3.12 -3.84
N HIS A 2 -24.50 4.32 -4.39
CA HIS A 2 -23.25 5.08 -4.29
C HIS A 2 -23.17 5.66 -2.88
N CYS A 3 -22.17 5.28 -2.08
CA CYS A 3 -21.87 5.97 -0.82
C CYS A 3 -21.30 7.35 -1.18
N SER A 4 -21.99 8.41 -0.75
CA SER A 4 -21.43 9.77 -0.75
C SER A 4 -20.36 9.87 0.34
N ALA A 5 -19.42 10.81 0.23
CA ALA A 5 -18.48 11.13 1.31
C ALA A 5 -19.18 11.46 2.66
N ASP A 6 -20.47 11.81 2.61
CA ASP A 6 -21.32 12.06 3.78
C ASP A 6 -21.64 10.80 4.62
N ASP A 7 -21.51 9.60 4.06
CA ASP A 7 -21.78 8.33 4.76
C ASP A 7 -20.57 7.74 5.52
N LEU A 8 -19.41 8.40 5.44
CA LEU A 8 -18.21 7.94 6.14
C LEU A 8 -18.34 8.08 7.68
N PRO A 9 -17.73 7.17 8.47
CA PRO A 9 -17.59 7.39 9.91
C PRO A 9 -16.86 8.71 10.20
N ALA A 10 -17.28 9.45 11.23
CA ALA A 10 -16.67 10.74 11.58
C ALA A 10 -15.14 10.66 11.73
N ALA A 11 -14.63 9.62 12.40
CA ALA A 11 -13.20 9.39 12.58
C ALA A 11 -12.41 9.24 11.26
N VAL A 12 -13.06 8.74 10.19
CA VAL A 12 -12.46 8.58 8.85
C VAL A 12 -12.40 9.93 8.14
N ARG A 13 -13.48 10.72 8.22
CA ARG A 13 -13.47 12.11 7.74
C ARG A 13 -12.40 12.92 8.44
N ASP A 14 -12.32 12.81 9.76
CA ASP A 14 -11.32 13.50 10.57
C ASP A 14 -9.90 13.09 10.19
N LEU A 15 -9.67 11.80 9.87
CA LEU A 15 -8.38 11.33 9.36
C LEU A 15 -8.04 12.01 8.02
N GLY A 16 -8.95 12.00 7.04
CA GLY A 16 -8.73 12.65 5.75
C GLY A 16 -8.40 14.14 5.91
N MET A 17 -9.18 14.86 6.73
CA MET A 17 -8.93 16.28 7.03
C MET A 17 -7.59 16.50 7.72
N ARG A 18 -7.23 15.68 8.73
CA ARG A 18 -5.92 15.74 9.40
C ARG A 18 -4.76 15.49 8.45
N LEU A 19 -4.94 14.63 7.44
CA LEU A 19 -3.94 14.36 6.42
C LEU A 19 -3.88 15.43 5.32
N GLY A 20 -4.71 16.47 5.39
CA GLY A 20 -4.68 17.61 4.46
C GLY A 20 -5.46 17.38 3.17
N VAL A 21 -6.40 16.43 3.15
CA VAL A 21 -7.30 16.24 2.02
C VAL A 21 -8.30 17.40 1.96
N PRO A 22 -8.42 18.10 0.82
CA PRO A 22 -9.35 19.23 0.70
C PRO A 22 -10.81 18.77 0.78
N PRO A 23 -11.72 19.63 1.25
CA PRO A 23 -13.16 19.37 1.18
C PRO A 23 -13.58 19.11 -0.28
N GLY A 24 -14.27 18.00 -0.54
CA GLY A 24 -14.65 17.58 -1.91
C GLY A 24 -13.61 16.74 -2.64
N GLY A 25 -12.43 16.49 -2.06
CA GLY A 25 -11.40 15.63 -2.65
C GLY A 25 -10.76 16.17 -3.92
N SER A 26 -10.08 15.30 -4.66
CA SER A 26 -9.52 15.60 -5.99
C SER A 26 -9.86 14.42 -6.90
N GLU A 27 -11.04 14.47 -7.52
CA GLU A 27 -11.71 13.31 -8.15
C GLU A 27 -10.96 12.71 -9.36
N GLU A 28 -10.00 13.41 -9.95
CA GLU A 28 -9.28 12.94 -11.14
C GLU A 28 -7.75 12.85 -10.96
N ALA A 29 -7.23 13.21 -9.79
CA ALA A 29 -5.80 13.35 -9.63
C ALA A 29 -5.11 12.00 -9.37
N ILE A 30 -4.05 11.68 -10.12
CA ILE A 30 -3.19 10.52 -9.88
C ILE A 30 -2.03 10.93 -8.99
N VAL A 31 -1.84 10.19 -7.90
CA VAL A 31 -0.63 10.31 -7.07
C VAL A 31 0.53 9.65 -7.80
N THR A 32 1.63 10.37 -7.99
CA THR A 32 2.90 9.84 -8.48
C THR A 32 3.96 10.05 -7.41
N LEU A 33 4.69 8.99 -7.08
CA LEU A 33 5.77 9.04 -6.11
C LEU A 33 7.01 8.29 -6.60
N THR A 34 8.16 8.70 -6.09
CA THR A 34 9.41 7.96 -6.27
C THR A 34 9.99 7.56 -4.92
N GLN A 35 10.64 6.41 -4.88
CA GLN A 35 11.18 5.82 -3.68
C GLN A 35 12.61 5.36 -3.90
N ALA A 36 13.41 5.40 -2.83
CA ALA A 36 14.67 4.70 -2.73
C ALA A 36 14.68 3.88 -1.42
N GLY A 37 15.27 2.69 -1.45
CA GLY A 37 15.20 1.84 -0.28
C GLY A 37 15.99 0.55 -0.41
N HIS A 38 15.69 -0.38 0.48
CA HIS A 38 16.30 -1.70 0.52
C HIS A 38 15.23 -2.77 0.69
N MET A 39 15.42 -3.90 0.01
CA MET A 39 14.56 -5.06 0.11
C MET A 39 15.40 -6.33 0.25
N LYS A 40 14.92 -7.29 1.05
CA LYS A 40 15.50 -8.63 1.12
C LYS A 40 14.94 -9.49 0.00
N ARG A 41 15.80 -10.28 -0.64
CA ARG A 41 15.37 -11.30 -1.61
C ARG A 41 14.64 -12.47 -0.95
N GLN A 42 15.06 -12.80 0.27
CA GLN A 42 14.53 -13.92 1.03
C GLN A 42 14.38 -13.50 2.49
N LEU A 43 13.29 -13.93 3.11
CA LEU A 43 13.06 -13.80 4.54
C LEU A 43 14.16 -14.53 5.33
N GLY A 44 14.47 -14.04 6.52
CA GLY A 44 15.62 -14.48 7.32
C GLY A 44 17.01 -14.11 6.78
N SER A 45 17.15 -13.64 5.53
CA SER A 45 18.46 -13.26 4.99
C SER A 45 18.99 -11.98 5.65
N PRO A 46 20.29 -11.90 6.00
CA PRO A 46 20.92 -10.64 6.42
C PRO A 46 21.17 -9.69 5.23
N SER A 47 21.09 -10.19 3.99
CA SER A 47 21.45 -9.43 2.79
C SER A 47 20.30 -8.55 2.29
N TRP A 48 20.61 -7.27 2.08
CA TRP A 48 19.70 -6.27 1.56
C TRP A 48 20.14 -5.82 0.17
N MET A 49 19.19 -5.70 -0.73
CA MET A 49 19.40 -5.12 -2.06
C MET A 49 18.80 -3.72 -2.11
N ALA A 50 19.62 -2.75 -2.53
CA ALA A 50 19.13 -1.41 -2.82
C ALA A 50 18.17 -1.43 -4.02
N PHE A 51 17.15 -0.56 -3.96
CA PHE A 51 16.22 -0.34 -5.05
C PHE A 51 15.89 1.13 -5.21
N THR A 52 15.47 1.49 -6.42
CA THR A 52 14.70 2.70 -6.70
C THR A 52 13.38 2.30 -7.33
N ALA A 53 12.32 3.06 -7.06
CA ALA A 53 11.01 2.77 -7.62
C ALA A 53 10.26 4.05 -8.01
N ARG A 54 9.38 3.91 -8.99
CA ARG A 54 8.33 4.88 -9.30
C ARG A 54 6.99 4.18 -9.10
N GLN A 55 6.05 4.89 -8.49
CA GLN A 55 4.71 4.37 -8.26
C GLN A 55 3.65 5.39 -8.65
N THR A 56 2.55 4.90 -9.19
CA THR A 56 1.31 5.65 -9.35
C THR A 56 0.21 5.01 -8.50
N ILE A 57 -0.65 5.82 -7.89
CA ILE A 57 -1.80 5.36 -7.10
C ILE A 57 -3.02 6.18 -7.52
N ALA A 58 -4.13 5.50 -7.81
CA ALA A 58 -5.42 6.13 -8.09
C ALA A 58 -6.19 6.40 -6.78
N PRO A 59 -6.61 7.64 -6.50
CA PRO A 59 -7.38 7.95 -5.31
C PRO A 59 -8.86 7.55 -5.40
N THR A 60 -9.45 7.45 -6.58
CA THR A 60 -10.88 7.16 -6.73
C THR A 60 -11.21 5.69 -6.95
N THR A 61 -10.21 4.86 -7.22
CA THR A 61 -10.37 3.41 -7.42
C THR A 61 -9.23 2.65 -6.73
N CYS A 62 -9.46 1.38 -6.42
CA CYS A 62 -8.40 0.51 -5.89
C CYS A 62 -7.38 0.13 -6.97
N ALA A 63 -6.53 1.08 -7.39
CA ALA A 63 -5.52 0.86 -8.42
C ALA A 63 -4.16 1.50 -8.09
N PHE A 64 -3.09 0.78 -8.44
CA PHE A 64 -1.72 1.28 -8.38
C PHE A 64 -0.83 0.57 -9.40
N GLU A 65 0.30 1.19 -9.73
CA GLU A 65 1.39 0.54 -10.47
C GLU A 65 2.71 0.93 -9.80
N TRP A 66 3.49 -0.06 -9.38
CA TRP A 66 4.80 0.09 -8.77
C TRP A 66 5.87 -0.55 -9.65
N ARG A 67 6.79 0.26 -10.14
CA ARG A 67 7.92 -0.18 -10.96
C ARG A 67 9.21 0.06 -10.21
N ALA A 68 9.87 -1.02 -9.81
CA ALA A 68 11.15 -0.97 -9.10
C ALA A 68 12.30 -1.51 -9.94
N ARG A 69 13.49 -0.98 -9.66
CA ARG A 69 14.76 -1.42 -10.22
C ARG A 69 15.71 -1.76 -9.08
N PHE A 70 16.36 -2.90 -9.18
CA PHE A 70 17.32 -3.42 -8.21
C PHE A 70 18.66 -3.70 -8.87
N GLY A 71 19.72 -3.68 -8.05
CA GLY A 71 21.07 -4.06 -8.48
C GLY A 71 21.78 -3.00 -9.34
N PRO A 72 23.03 -3.26 -9.74
CA PRO A 72 23.81 -2.32 -10.54
C PRO A 72 23.10 -2.03 -11.86
N LEU A 73 22.96 -0.75 -12.18
CA LEU A 73 22.28 -0.24 -13.39
C LEU A 73 20.82 -0.69 -13.56
N GLY A 74 20.16 -1.17 -12.49
CA GLY A 74 18.77 -1.67 -12.57
C GLY A 74 18.64 -2.99 -13.32
N SER A 75 19.63 -3.88 -13.16
CA SER A 75 19.67 -5.20 -13.81
C SER A 75 18.50 -6.12 -13.46
N ILE A 76 17.71 -5.81 -12.44
CA ILE A 76 16.45 -6.49 -12.15
C ILE A 76 15.36 -5.41 -12.08
N SER A 77 14.24 -5.63 -12.76
CA SER A 77 13.06 -4.79 -12.66
C SER A 77 11.85 -5.58 -12.22
N VAL A 78 11.06 -4.98 -11.33
CA VAL A 78 9.79 -5.54 -10.85
C VAL A 78 8.67 -4.59 -11.23
N CYS A 79 7.59 -5.13 -11.80
CA CYS A 79 6.34 -4.42 -11.99
C CYS A 79 5.29 -5.12 -11.15
N ASP A 80 4.71 -4.40 -10.19
CA ASP A 80 3.60 -4.85 -9.38
C ASP A 80 2.44 -3.88 -9.56
N ALA A 81 1.27 -4.37 -9.91
CA ALA A 81 0.14 -3.53 -10.27
C ALA A 81 -1.19 -4.14 -9.86
N LEU A 82 -2.12 -3.25 -9.52
CA LEU A 82 -3.54 -3.54 -9.32
C LEU A 82 -4.32 -2.56 -10.20
N ALA A 83 -5.15 -3.07 -11.10
CA ALA A 83 -6.02 -2.24 -11.93
C ALA A 83 -7.23 -3.07 -12.38
N ASP A 84 -8.41 -2.45 -12.47
CA ASP A 84 -9.65 -3.08 -12.95
C ASP A 84 -9.98 -4.43 -12.25
N GLY A 85 -9.67 -4.53 -10.96
CA GLY A 85 -9.89 -5.75 -10.17
C GLY A 85 -8.93 -6.90 -10.52
N GLN A 86 -7.86 -6.63 -11.26
CA GLN A 86 -6.82 -7.59 -11.62
C GLN A 86 -5.49 -7.20 -10.98
N ALA A 87 -4.76 -8.20 -10.48
CA ALA A 87 -3.44 -8.03 -9.93
C ALA A 87 -2.39 -8.64 -10.86
N ARG A 88 -1.24 -7.97 -10.97
CA ARG A 88 -0.12 -8.36 -11.84
C ARG A 88 1.19 -8.19 -11.10
N LEU A 89 1.97 -9.26 -11.03
CA LEU A 89 3.33 -9.24 -10.52
C LEU A 89 4.28 -9.86 -11.54
N ASP A 90 5.13 -9.01 -12.11
CA ASP A 90 6.15 -9.38 -13.08
C ASP A 90 7.55 -9.06 -12.54
N VAL A 91 8.44 -10.04 -12.60
CA VAL A 91 9.86 -9.86 -12.31
C VAL A 91 10.64 -10.12 -13.59
N MET A 92 11.48 -9.17 -13.98
CA MET A 92 12.31 -9.23 -15.19
C MET A 92 13.78 -9.02 -14.83
N ALA A 93 14.68 -9.80 -15.44
CA ALA A 93 16.11 -9.54 -15.51
C ALA A 93 16.45 -8.71 -16.75
N LEU A 94 17.44 -7.83 -16.62
CA LEU A 94 17.95 -6.91 -17.65
C LEU A 94 16.86 -6.04 -18.31
N GLY A 95 15.67 -5.95 -17.70
CA GLY A 95 14.52 -5.21 -18.21
C GLY A 95 13.68 -5.92 -19.27
N PHE A 96 14.06 -7.12 -19.75
CA PHE A 96 13.33 -7.82 -20.83
C PHE A 96 13.28 -9.35 -20.71
N ILE A 97 14.04 -9.97 -19.80
CA ILE A 97 14.02 -11.43 -19.60
C ILE A 97 13.08 -11.75 -18.42
N PRO A 98 11.92 -12.39 -18.61
CA PRO A 98 11.01 -12.72 -17.51
C PRO A 98 11.63 -13.76 -16.57
N LEU A 99 11.77 -13.39 -15.29
CA LEU A 99 12.18 -14.30 -14.22
C LEU A 99 10.98 -14.95 -13.53
N ALA A 100 9.89 -14.19 -13.37
CA ALA A 100 8.65 -14.70 -12.80
C ALA A 100 7.46 -13.91 -13.37
N ARG A 101 6.38 -14.62 -13.70
CA ARG A 101 5.06 -14.06 -13.93
C ARG A 101 4.09 -14.85 -13.08
N THR A 102 3.37 -14.18 -12.19
CA THR A 102 2.41 -14.87 -11.34
C THR A 102 1.08 -14.97 -12.06
N ALA A 103 0.52 -16.18 -12.14
CA ALA A 103 -0.83 -16.37 -12.68
C ALA A 103 -1.85 -15.57 -11.84
N PRO A 104 -2.88 -14.97 -12.45
CA PRO A 104 -3.93 -14.29 -11.71
C PRO A 104 -4.65 -15.28 -10.78
N THR A 105 -4.55 -15.09 -9.46
CA THR A 105 -5.27 -15.88 -8.45
C THR A 105 -6.02 -14.96 -7.50
N ALA A 106 -7.08 -15.48 -6.87
CA ALA A 106 -7.80 -14.72 -5.83
C ALA A 106 -6.90 -14.32 -4.66
N ALA A 107 -5.90 -15.16 -4.33
CA ALA A 107 -4.90 -14.88 -3.30
C ALA A 107 -3.96 -13.72 -3.70
N LEU A 108 -3.50 -13.69 -4.96
CA LEU A 108 -2.72 -12.55 -5.47
C LEU A 108 -3.55 -11.26 -5.40
N LEU A 109 -4.79 -11.30 -5.88
CA LEU A 109 -5.67 -10.14 -5.86
C LEU A 109 -5.96 -9.65 -4.43
N ARG A 110 -6.20 -10.56 -3.49
CA ARG A 110 -6.36 -10.24 -2.07
C ARG A 110 -5.11 -9.55 -1.50
N GLY A 111 -3.93 -10.10 -1.81
CA GLY A 111 -2.65 -9.52 -1.42
C GLY A 111 -2.46 -8.10 -1.95
N GLU A 112 -2.70 -7.87 -3.24
CA GLU A 112 -2.51 -6.53 -3.82
C GLU A 112 -3.56 -5.52 -3.36
N ARG A 113 -4.79 -5.96 -3.08
CA ARG A 113 -5.77 -5.12 -2.39
C ARG A 113 -5.30 -4.74 -0.98
N MET A 114 -4.78 -5.68 -0.19
CA MET A 114 -4.21 -5.37 1.13
C MET A 114 -3.00 -4.42 1.03
N ARG A 115 -2.22 -4.51 -0.05
CA ARG A 115 -1.12 -3.57 -0.33
C ARG A 115 -1.65 -2.17 -0.60
N TYR A 116 -2.62 -2.04 -1.51
CA TYR A 116 -3.29 -0.78 -1.81
C TYR A 116 -3.84 -0.12 -0.54
N LEU A 117 -4.56 -0.88 0.29
CA LEU A 117 -5.10 -0.38 1.56
C LEU A 117 -3.99 0.12 2.50
N ALA A 118 -2.85 -0.58 2.56
CA ALA A 118 -1.74 -0.17 3.41
C ALA A 118 -1.06 1.10 2.92
N GLU A 119 -1.05 1.34 1.61
CA GLU A 119 -0.40 2.49 0.98
C GLU A 119 -1.28 3.75 0.94
N LEU A 120 -2.50 3.71 1.50
CA LEU A 120 -3.36 4.90 1.67
C LEU A 120 -2.66 6.04 2.44
N ALA A 121 -1.64 5.75 3.24
CA ALA A 121 -0.79 6.78 3.86
C ALA A 121 -0.02 7.65 2.86
N TRP A 122 0.24 7.14 1.65
CA TRP A 122 0.85 7.90 0.55
C TRP A 122 -0.16 8.46 -0.46
N ALA A 123 -1.44 8.08 -0.37
CA ALA A 123 -2.53 8.60 -1.18
C ALA A 123 -3.72 8.98 -0.29
N PRO A 124 -3.57 9.97 0.62
CA PRO A 124 -4.57 10.26 1.63
C PRO A 124 -5.92 10.68 1.05
N ASP A 125 -5.94 11.31 -0.12
CA ASP A 125 -7.17 11.72 -0.82
C ASP A 125 -8.11 10.52 -1.09
N ALA A 126 -7.55 9.30 -1.23
CA ALA A 126 -8.34 8.08 -1.42
C ALA A 126 -9.23 7.73 -0.22
N ILE A 127 -8.89 8.21 0.98
CA ILE A 127 -9.67 7.96 2.20
C ILE A 127 -11.08 8.57 2.08
N LEU A 128 -11.21 9.70 1.39
CA LEU A 128 -12.48 10.41 1.20
C LEU A 128 -13.08 10.21 -0.19
N ALA A 129 -12.24 9.95 -1.21
CA ALA A 129 -12.68 9.90 -2.60
C ALA A 129 -12.98 8.48 -3.12
N ASN A 130 -12.45 7.43 -2.48
CA ASN A 130 -12.60 6.07 -2.99
C ASN A 130 -13.88 5.39 -2.49
N ALA A 131 -14.88 5.27 -3.35
CA ALA A 131 -16.16 4.64 -3.04
C ALA A 131 -16.09 3.10 -2.88
N ASP A 132 -14.99 2.45 -3.32
CA ASP A 132 -14.79 1.01 -3.12
C ASP A 132 -14.41 0.68 -1.66
N LEU A 133 -13.98 1.68 -0.89
CA LEU A 133 -13.52 1.51 0.48
C LEU A 133 -14.70 1.55 1.45
N ARG A 134 -14.77 0.52 2.30
CA ARG A 134 -15.75 0.46 3.40
C ARG A 134 -15.00 0.57 4.71
N TRP A 135 -15.43 1.50 5.57
CA TRP A 135 -14.72 1.83 6.79
C TRP A 135 -15.53 1.50 8.05
N ARG A 136 -14.82 1.21 9.15
CA ARG A 136 -15.39 1.18 10.51
C ARG A 136 -14.34 1.62 11.53
N GLY A 137 -14.80 2.20 12.64
CA GLY A 137 -13.96 2.43 13.81
C GLY A 137 -13.69 1.12 14.57
N ASP A 138 -12.53 1.02 15.19
CA ASP A 138 -12.11 -0.12 16.03
C ASP A 138 -11.45 0.33 17.34
N GLY A 139 -11.87 1.49 17.84
CA GLY A 139 -11.29 2.15 19.01
C GLY A 139 -10.99 3.64 18.75
N PRO A 140 -10.37 4.33 19.72
CA PRO A 140 -10.05 5.76 19.62
C PRO A 140 -8.96 6.06 18.58
N ASP A 141 -8.02 5.13 18.39
CA ASP A 141 -6.81 5.27 17.57
C ASP A 141 -6.73 4.21 16.46
N ARG A 142 -7.82 3.49 16.20
CA ARG A 142 -7.86 2.39 15.24
C ARG A 142 -9.02 2.48 14.28
N LEU A 143 -8.72 2.30 13.00
CA LEU A 143 -9.69 2.23 11.91
C LEU A 143 -9.50 0.93 11.16
N VAL A 144 -10.58 0.38 10.65
CA VAL A 144 -10.55 -0.80 9.78
C VAL A 144 -11.10 -0.41 8.43
N VAL A 145 -10.37 -0.76 7.38
CA VAL A 145 -10.76 -0.52 5.99
C VAL A 145 -10.76 -1.83 5.24
N ARG A 146 -11.79 -2.01 4.41
CA ARG A 146 -11.95 -3.17 3.54
C ARG A 146 -12.32 -2.76 2.13
N THR A 147 -11.98 -3.61 1.17
CA THR A 147 -12.36 -3.47 -0.24
C THR A 147 -12.63 -4.83 -0.88
N GLY A 148 -13.40 -4.83 -1.95
CA GLY A 148 -13.77 -6.03 -2.70
C GLY A 148 -14.75 -6.94 -1.96
N ASP A 149 -14.90 -8.13 -2.50
CA ASP A 149 -15.86 -9.15 -2.10
C ASP A 149 -15.32 -10.57 -2.35
N GLY A 150 -16.05 -11.55 -1.81
CA GLY A 150 -15.76 -12.97 -2.01
C GLY A 150 -14.35 -13.40 -1.55
N PRO A 151 -13.74 -14.38 -2.22
CA PRO A 151 -12.42 -14.92 -1.86
C PRO A 151 -11.28 -13.90 -1.94
N ALA A 152 -11.46 -12.81 -2.70
CA ALA A 152 -10.47 -11.77 -2.88
C ALA A 152 -10.75 -10.50 -2.05
N ALA A 153 -11.75 -10.52 -1.15
CA ALA A 153 -11.99 -9.43 -0.22
C ALA A 153 -10.74 -9.18 0.61
N ALA A 154 -10.40 -7.92 0.87
CA ALA A 154 -9.25 -7.53 1.67
C ALA A 154 -9.69 -6.63 2.81
N GLU A 155 -9.09 -6.80 3.98
CA GLU A 155 -9.30 -5.96 5.16
C GLU A 155 -7.95 -5.75 5.84
N ILE A 156 -7.70 -4.52 6.31
CA ILE A 156 -6.58 -4.20 7.18
C ILE A 156 -7.04 -3.33 8.35
N THR A 157 -6.29 -3.35 9.43
CA THR A 157 -6.40 -2.37 10.51
C THR A 157 -5.33 -1.30 10.36
N MET A 158 -5.70 -0.04 10.54
CA MET A 158 -4.82 1.10 10.68
C MET A 158 -4.78 1.52 12.16
N THR A 159 -3.59 1.86 12.64
CA THR A 159 -3.40 2.50 13.94
C THR A 159 -2.86 3.90 13.73
N LEU A 160 -3.41 4.87 14.48
CA LEU A 160 -3.04 6.26 14.41
C LEU A 160 -1.95 6.62 15.45
N ASP A 161 -1.09 7.58 15.14
CA ASP A 161 -0.13 8.14 16.10
C ASP A 161 -0.77 9.22 16.99
N GLY A 162 0.02 9.83 17.87
CA GLY A 162 -0.42 10.91 18.75
C GLY A 162 -0.87 12.18 18.02
N ASP A 163 -0.48 12.36 16.76
CA ASP A 163 -0.94 13.45 15.90
C ASP A 163 -2.19 13.05 15.06
N GLY A 164 -2.69 11.82 15.25
CA GLY A 164 -3.84 11.28 14.53
C GLY A 164 -3.55 10.92 13.07
N ARG A 165 -2.28 10.69 12.70
CA ARG A 165 -1.82 10.24 11.37
C ARG A 165 -1.62 8.72 11.36
N ILE A 166 -1.54 8.09 10.19
CA ILE A 166 -1.42 6.62 10.08
C ILE A 166 -0.02 6.16 10.52
N ALA A 167 0.11 5.62 11.73
CA ALA A 167 1.39 5.11 12.25
C ALA A 167 1.75 3.74 11.69
N SER A 168 0.75 2.86 11.58
CA SER A 168 0.94 1.49 11.11
C SER A 168 -0.30 0.89 10.48
N THR A 169 -0.08 -0.13 9.68
CA THR A 169 -1.10 -0.95 9.04
C THR A 169 -0.86 -2.42 9.38
N PHE A 170 -1.93 -3.20 9.51
CA PHE A 170 -1.85 -4.61 9.88
C PHE A 170 -2.91 -5.42 9.13
N ALA A 171 -2.47 -6.50 8.49
CA ALA A 171 -3.33 -7.54 7.93
C ALA A 171 -3.04 -8.85 8.68
N ALA A 172 -4.05 -9.52 9.21
CA ALA A 172 -3.86 -10.73 10.00
C ALA A 172 -3.47 -11.95 9.14
N ASP A 173 -3.90 -11.96 7.88
CA ASP A 173 -3.93 -13.16 7.04
C ASP A 173 -3.53 -12.87 5.58
N ARG A 174 -2.59 -11.93 5.36
CA ARG A 174 -2.14 -11.61 4.01
C ARG A 174 -1.52 -12.87 3.36
N PRO A 175 -1.92 -13.25 2.13
CA PRO A 175 -1.28 -14.33 1.41
C PRO A 175 0.19 -14.02 1.15
N ARG A 176 1.09 -14.87 1.67
CA ARG A 176 2.54 -14.75 1.43
C ARG A 176 2.98 -15.44 0.14
N ALA A 177 2.15 -16.36 -0.37
CA ALA A 177 2.34 -16.99 -1.67
C ALA A 177 1.08 -16.85 -2.53
N ALA A 178 1.27 -16.57 -3.82
CA ALA A 178 0.18 -16.42 -4.78
C ALA A 178 -0.24 -17.75 -5.43
N VAL A 179 0.59 -18.79 -5.28
CA VAL A 179 0.33 -20.17 -5.71
C VAL A 179 0.22 -21.03 -4.45
N GLU A 180 -0.60 -22.07 -4.50
CA GLU A 180 -0.81 -22.94 -3.34
C GLU A 180 0.50 -23.59 -2.85
N PRO A 181 0.67 -23.71 -1.51
CA PRO A 181 -0.22 -23.18 -0.48
C PRO A 181 -0.07 -21.65 -0.33
N THR A 182 -1.19 -20.92 -0.21
CA THR A 182 -1.22 -19.44 -0.20
C THR A 182 -0.64 -18.80 1.08
N LEU A 183 -0.34 -19.63 2.09
CA LEU A 183 0.29 -19.29 3.38
C LEU A 183 -0.19 -17.94 3.96
N PRO A 184 -1.43 -17.87 4.49
CA PRO A 184 -1.93 -16.68 5.19
C PRO A 184 -0.98 -16.35 6.36
N THR A 185 -0.43 -15.14 6.36
CA THR A 185 0.60 -14.74 7.31
C THR A 185 0.33 -13.31 7.77
N PRO A 186 0.46 -12.97 9.07
CA PRO A 186 0.29 -11.60 9.50
C PRO A 186 1.35 -10.68 8.87
N TRP A 187 0.91 -9.50 8.45
CA TRP A 187 1.69 -8.56 7.67
C TRP A 187 1.50 -7.16 8.22
N ARG A 188 2.61 -6.42 8.40
CA ARG A 188 2.61 -5.11 9.05
C ARG A 188 3.38 -4.09 8.25
N GLY A 189 2.78 -2.94 8.03
CA GLY A 189 3.47 -1.72 7.58
C GLY A 189 3.65 -0.75 8.73
N ARG A 190 4.74 0.01 8.72
CA ARG A 190 4.98 1.14 9.63
C ARG A 190 5.42 2.36 8.85
N PHE A 191 5.00 3.51 9.34
CA PHE A 191 5.25 4.81 8.74
C PHE A 191 5.92 5.73 9.74
N SER A 192 6.85 6.55 9.26
CA SER A 192 7.55 7.52 10.08
C SER A 192 8.01 8.70 9.23
N ASP A 193 8.63 9.70 9.87
CA ASP A 193 9.12 10.91 9.21
C ASP A 193 7.99 11.60 8.43
N TYR A 194 6.90 11.88 9.14
CA TYR A 194 5.76 12.59 8.57
C TYR A 194 6.14 14.04 8.25
N ARG A 195 5.86 14.46 7.02
CA ARG A 195 6.12 15.82 6.53
C ARG A 195 4.89 16.36 5.83
N LEU A 196 4.65 17.67 5.99
CA LEU A 196 3.66 18.38 5.19
C LEU A 196 4.27 18.68 3.81
N HIS A 197 3.73 18.08 2.77
CA HIS A 197 4.22 18.19 1.40
C HIS A 197 3.04 18.39 0.44
N LEU A 198 3.06 19.49 -0.33
CA LEU A 198 1.96 19.89 -1.22
C LEU A 198 0.57 19.87 -0.54
N GLY A 199 0.54 20.30 0.73
CA GLY A 199 -0.67 20.37 1.55
C GLY A 199 -1.11 19.04 2.17
N ARG A 200 -0.40 17.93 1.93
CA ARG A 200 -0.72 16.61 2.51
C ARG A 200 0.30 16.22 3.57
N TRP A 201 -0.14 15.61 4.66
CA TRP A 201 0.76 14.95 5.61
C TRP A 201 1.09 13.55 5.09
N LEU A 202 2.35 13.33 4.73
CA LEU A 202 2.82 12.10 4.12
C LEU A 202 3.99 11.53 4.92
N PRO A 203 4.08 10.20 5.12
CA PRO A 203 5.26 9.59 5.70
C PRO A 203 6.37 9.48 4.66
N PHE A 204 7.51 10.11 4.92
CA PHE A 204 8.68 10.05 4.04
C PHE A 204 9.54 8.81 4.27
N ALA A 205 9.26 8.03 5.31
CA ALA A 205 9.86 6.73 5.56
C ALA A 205 8.80 5.67 5.85
N GLY A 206 9.07 4.44 5.42
CA GLY A 206 8.25 3.29 5.73
C GLY A 206 9.02 1.99 5.77
N GLU A 207 8.45 1.00 6.44
CA GLU A 207 8.96 -0.37 6.47
C GLU A 207 7.83 -1.38 6.51
N VAL A 208 8.14 -2.60 6.05
CA VAL A 208 7.18 -3.69 5.95
C VAL A 208 7.80 -4.97 6.50
N ALA A 209 7.02 -5.68 7.32
CA ALA A 209 7.41 -6.92 7.96
C ALA A 209 6.33 -7.99 7.83
N TRP A 210 6.77 -9.25 7.78
CA TRP A 210 5.93 -10.40 8.09
C TRP A 210 6.06 -10.73 9.58
N VAL A 211 5.01 -11.25 10.19
CA VAL A 211 5.08 -11.84 11.53
C VAL A 211 5.06 -13.35 11.40
N ILE A 212 6.18 -13.99 11.70
CA ILE A 212 6.37 -15.45 11.56
C ILE A 212 6.80 -15.96 12.93
N ASP A 213 6.08 -16.95 13.45
CA ASP A 213 6.32 -17.52 14.78
C ASP A 213 6.43 -16.46 15.89
N GLY A 214 5.58 -15.42 15.80
CA GLY A 214 5.54 -14.30 16.74
C GLY A 214 6.68 -13.28 16.58
N ARG A 215 7.57 -13.44 15.60
CA ARG A 215 8.69 -12.54 15.33
C ARG A 215 8.45 -11.70 14.10
N GLU A 216 8.77 -10.42 14.19
CA GLU A 216 8.73 -9.54 13.03
C GLU A 216 9.98 -9.70 12.17
N GLU A 217 9.76 -10.00 10.89
CA GLU A 217 10.79 -10.08 9.86
C GLU A 217 10.62 -8.94 8.86
N VAL A 218 11.31 -7.82 9.12
CA VAL A 218 11.36 -6.70 8.16
C VAL A 218 12.08 -7.16 6.90
N TYR A 219 11.44 -6.97 5.75
CA TYR A 219 11.97 -7.35 4.44
C TYR A 219 11.99 -6.21 3.43
N TRP A 220 11.29 -5.11 3.69
CA TRP A 220 11.32 -3.91 2.89
C TRP A 220 11.42 -2.68 3.79
N ARG A 221 12.24 -1.72 3.38
CA ARG A 221 12.33 -0.38 3.97
C ARG A 221 12.60 0.62 2.87
N GLY A 222 11.92 1.75 2.88
CA GLY A 222 12.03 2.74 1.82
C GLY A 222 11.76 4.14 2.31
N ALA A 223 12.24 5.10 1.54
CA ALA A 223 11.97 6.52 1.73
C ALA A 223 11.41 7.13 0.45
N LEU A 224 10.48 8.06 0.60
CA LEU A 224 10.00 8.90 -0.50
C LEU A 224 11.11 9.87 -0.92
N THR A 225 11.39 9.91 -2.22
CA THR A 225 12.30 10.88 -2.83
C THR A 225 11.56 11.98 -3.57
N SER A 226 10.34 11.71 -4.04
CA SER A 226 9.42 12.72 -4.55
C SER A 226 7.98 12.25 -4.39
N TRP A 227 7.07 13.22 -4.33
CA TRP A 227 5.63 13.00 -4.35
C TRP A 227 4.97 14.17 -5.09
N SER A 228 4.02 13.85 -5.94
CA SER A 228 3.20 14.82 -6.68
C SER A 228 1.83 14.23 -6.92
N MET A 229 0.86 15.10 -7.15
CA MET A 229 -0.48 14.71 -7.54
C MET A 229 -0.98 15.65 -8.64
N ALA A 230 -1.47 15.09 -9.73
CA ALA A 230 -1.93 15.82 -10.90
C ALA A 230 -3.06 15.06 -11.59
N ALA A 231 -4.00 15.79 -12.19
CA ALA A 231 -5.03 15.22 -13.07
C ALA A 231 -4.42 14.77 -14.41
#